data_AF-J5JB72-F1
#
_entry.id   AF-J5JB72-F1
#
_cell.length_a   1.000
_cell.length_b   1.000
_cell.length_c   1.000
_cell.angle_alpha   90.00
_cell.angle_beta   90.00
_cell.angle_gamma   90.00
#
_symmetry.space_group_name_H-M   'P 1'
#
loop_
_entity.id
_entity.type
_entity.pdbx_description
1 polymer ?
#
loop_
_entity_poly.entity_id
_entity_poly.type
_entity_poly.pdbx_seq_one_letter_code
_entity_poly.pdbx_strand_id
1 'polypeptide(L)'
;MREDSADCATHSLPEGLAVIAAPLLYTGMKDTEDFVQEAIKSQRKMRSEREAANNCHPKQDSVVGSSLFNLLLLVIATTSLTLSSLFMFESIHAPTHYLSESFVGLVLMPCVLASLESATDALRSRQGMVWVAEGAFGATIRVSLCVLPVAVLLGWAVGKEMDMVLDGFQVAILTLSVLMVNHVINSISVHWLQGSMFLASFLIFAVAAFYYPNKA
;
A
#
# COMPACT_ATOMS: atom_id res chain seq x y z
N MET A 1 61.93 -21.52 -20.52
CA MET A 1 61.22 -20.32 -21.02
C MET A 1 60.58 -19.70 -19.79
N ARG A 2 61.26 -18.84 -19.03
CA ARG A 2 61.60 -17.42 -19.26
C ARG A 2 60.37 -16.50 -19.15
N GLU A 3 60.44 -15.67 -18.10
CA GLU A 3 59.84 -14.34 -17.88
C GLU A 3 58.31 -14.29 -17.72
N ASP A 4 57.68 -13.83 -16.64
CA ASP A 4 57.87 -12.70 -15.69
C ASP A 4 56.66 -11.75 -15.83
N SER A 5 56.33 -11.06 -14.74
CA SER A 5 55.33 -9.98 -14.61
C SER A 5 53.89 -10.37 -14.26
N ALA A 6 53.70 -10.76 -13.00
CA ALA A 6 52.72 -10.07 -12.14
C ALA A 6 53.13 -10.11 -10.65
N ASP A 7 54.43 -9.92 -10.37
CA ASP A 7 54.85 -9.33 -9.10
C ASP A 7 54.75 -7.81 -9.25
N CYS A 8 53.63 -7.22 -8.85
CA CYS A 8 53.65 -5.85 -8.33
C CYS A 8 52.35 -5.53 -7.57
N ALA A 9 52.49 -5.34 -6.26
CA ALA A 9 51.48 -4.87 -5.30
C ALA A 9 50.37 -5.89 -5.00
N THR A 10 50.59 -6.80 -4.03
CA THR A 10 50.32 -6.46 -2.63
C THR A 10 51.38 -7.05 -1.70
N HIS A 11 52.47 -6.32 -1.56
CA HIS A 11 53.37 -6.47 -0.43
C HIS A 11 52.58 -6.20 0.87
N SER A 12 52.71 -7.11 1.83
CA SER A 12 52.26 -7.02 3.23
C SER A 12 50.74 -6.96 3.50
N LEU A 13 50.07 -8.10 3.46
CA LEU A 13 49.03 -8.39 4.46
C LEU A 13 49.36 -9.75 5.10
N PRO A 14 49.56 -9.81 6.43
CA PRO A 14 50.02 -11.04 7.08
C PRO A 14 48.98 -12.15 6.87
N GLU A 15 49.44 -13.37 6.56
CA GLU A 15 48.57 -14.56 6.40
C GLU A 15 47.72 -14.88 7.64
N GLY A 16 47.98 -14.20 8.76
CA GLY A 16 47.12 -14.22 9.96
C GLY A 16 45.87 -13.33 9.88
N LEU A 17 45.77 -12.35 8.97
CA LEU A 17 44.61 -11.44 8.91
C LEU A 17 43.45 -11.99 8.07
N ALA A 18 43.74 -12.82 7.05
CA ALA A 18 42.71 -13.49 6.26
C ALA A 18 41.93 -14.55 7.06
N VAL A 19 42.60 -15.20 8.03
CA VAL A 19 42.01 -16.21 8.92
C VAL A 19 41.11 -15.59 10.00
N ILE A 20 41.26 -14.29 10.29
CA ILE A 20 40.40 -13.55 11.25
C ILE A 20 39.26 -12.82 10.50
N ALA A 21 39.50 -12.38 9.26
CA ALA A 21 38.48 -11.77 8.41
C ALA A 21 37.47 -12.78 7.83
N ALA A 22 37.90 -14.02 7.52
CA ALA A 22 37.00 -15.06 7.00
C ALA A 22 35.90 -15.45 8.00
N PRO A 23 36.16 -15.65 9.31
CA PRO A 23 35.13 -15.84 10.32
C PRO A 23 34.17 -14.65 10.43
N LEU A 24 34.66 -13.41 10.32
CA LEU A 24 33.83 -12.20 10.43
C LEU A 24 32.90 -12.00 9.23
N LEU A 25 33.39 -12.28 8.01
CA LEU A 25 32.58 -12.28 6.80
C LEU A 25 31.59 -13.46 6.81
N TYR A 26 32.03 -14.62 7.32
CA TYR A 26 31.22 -15.83 7.45
C TYR A 26 30.15 -15.69 8.53
N THR A 27 30.42 -15.04 9.66
CA THR A 27 29.40 -14.75 10.69
C THR A 27 28.38 -13.74 10.19
N GLY A 28 28.80 -12.69 9.47
CA GLY A 28 27.87 -11.71 8.88
C GLY A 28 26.99 -12.30 7.78
N MET A 29 27.54 -13.20 6.95
CA MET A 29 26.76 -13.96 5.96
C MET A 29 25.84 -14.99 6.63
N LYS A 30 26.29 -15.64 7.70
CA LYS A 30 25.50 -16.65 8.42
C LYS A 30 24.35 -16.04 9.22
N ASP A 31 24.55 -14.88 9.83
CA ASP A 31 23.46 -14.07 10.39
C ASP A 31 22.44 -13.68 9.32
N THR A 32 22.91 -13.38 8.10
CA THR A 32 22.01 -13.08 6.97
C THR A 32 21.26 -14.33 6.50
N GLU A 33 21.91 -15.49 6.42
CA GLU A 33 21.28 -16.76 6.05
C GLU A 33 20.29 -17.25 7.11
N ASP A 34 20.63 -17.12 8.40
CA ASP A 34 19.76 -17.47 9.52
C ASP A 34 18.56 -16.52 9.59
N PHE A 35 18.77 -15.22 9.36
CA PHE A 35 17.67 -14.25 9.21
C PHE A 35 16.79 -14.56 8.00
N VAL A 36 17.39 -14.91 6.85
CA VAL A 36 16.67 -15.31 5.64
C VAL A 36 15.88 -16.61 5.86
N GLN A 37 16.44 -17.60 6.56
CA GLN A 37 15.76 -18.85 6.89
C GLN A 37 14.62 -18.64 7.88
N GLU A 38 14.82 -17.83 8.92
CA GLU A 38 13.78 -17.50 9.89
C GLU A 38 12.66 -16.67 9.23
N ALA A 39 13.01 -15.76 8.31
CA ALA A 39 12.05 -15.03 7.49
C ALA A 39 11.27 -15.99 6.55
N ILE A 40 11.95 -16.92 5.87
CA ILE A 40 11.31 -17.93 5.01
C ILE A 40 10.37 -18.83 5.83
N LYS A 41 10.79 -19.26 7.03
CA LYS A 41 10.00 -20.11 7.92
C LYS A 41 8.79 -19.37 8.48
N SER A 42 8.97 -18.12 8.86
CA SER A 42 7.90 -17.22 9.30
C SER A 42 6.90 -16.96 8.18
N GLN A 43 7.37 -16.73 6.95
CA GLN A 43 6.54 -16.59 5.75
C GLN A 43 5.77 -17.88 5.42
N ARG A 44 6.39 -19.05 5.56
CA ARG A 44 5.73 -20.35 5.36
C ARG A 44 4.67 -20.63 6.41
N LYS A 45 4.93 -20.30 7.67
CA LYS A 45 3.96 -20.42 8.76
C LYS A 45 2.76 -19.48 8.55
N MET A 46 3.04 -18.21 8.20
CA MET A 46 2.02 -17.24 7.81
C MET A 46 1.21 -17.74 6.61
N ARG A 47 1.86 -18.38 5.63
CA ARG A 47 1.19 -19.01 4.48
C ARG A 47 0.30 -20.19 4.88
N SER A 48 0.74 -21.07 5.79
CA SER A 48 -0.11 -22.19 6.23
C SER A 48 -1.28 -21.73 7.09
N GLU A 49 -1.09 -20.70 7.93
CA GLU A 49 -2.20 -20.07 8.67
C GLU A 49 -3.19 -19.38 7.72
N ARG A 50 -2.68 -18.79 6.62
CA ARG A 50 -3.50 -18.26 5.53
C ARG A 50 -4.27 -19.35 4.79
N GLU A 51 -3.70 -20.53 4.58
CA GLU A 51 -4.43 -21.65 3.99
C GLU A 51 -5.49 -22.22 4.95
N ALA A 52 -5.17 -22.32 6.24
CA ALA A 52 -6.10 -22.79 7.27
C ALA A 52 -7.29 -21.83 7.46
N ALA A 53 -7.06 -20.51 7.44
CA ALA A 53 -8.13 -19.53 7.53
C ALA A 53 -8.92 -19.38 6.22
N ASN A 54 -8.33 -19.66 5.05
CA ASN A 54 -9.08 -19.79 3.79
C ASN A 54 -10.07 -20.97 3.83
N ASN A 55 -9.68 -22.08 4.45
CA ASN A 55 -10.57 -23.24 4.66
C ASN A 55 -11.69 -22.99 5.68
N CYS A 56 -11.56 -21.95 6.51
CA CYS A 56 -12.57 -21.51 7.47
C CYS A 56 -13.42 -20.34 6.91
N HIS A 57 -13.40 -20.11 5.59
CA HIS A 57 -14.37 -19.23 4.97
C HIS A 57 -15.73 -19.94 5.06
N PRO A 58 -16.77 -19.33 5.67
CA PRO A 58 -18.13 -19.79 5.39
C PRO A 58 -18.22 -19.74 3.87
N LYS A 59 -18.48 -20.90 3.26
CA LYS A 59 -18.72 -21.03 1.82
C LYS A 59 -19.52 -19.80 1.44
N GLN A 60 -18.90 -18.86 0.71
CA GLN A 60 -19.58 -17.61 0.37
C GLN A 60 -20.89 -18.10 -0.20
N ASP A 61 -21.99 -17.79 0.50
CA ASP A 61 -23.32 -18.25 0.11
C ASP A 61 -23.53 -17.57 -1.22
N SER A 62 -23.05 -18.25 -2.25
CA SER A 62 -23.18 -17.88 -3.62
C SER A 62 -24.67 -17.80 -3.72
N VAL A 63 -25.17 -16.58 -3.85
CA VAL A 63 -26.48 -16.36 -4.40
C VAL A 63 -26.36 -16.96 -5.80
N VAL A 64 -26.52 -18.28 -5.88
CA VAL A 64 -26.67 -19.03 -7.11
C VAL A 64 -28.09 -18.74 -7.57
N GLY A 65 -28.40 -17.45 -7.72
CA GLY A 65 -29.40 -17.02 -8.66
C GLY A 65 -28.88 -17.37 -10.04
N SER A 66 -29.80 -17.55 -10.98
CA SER A 66 -29.48 -17.57 -12.41
C SER A 66 -28.44 -16.49 -12.74
N SER A 67 -27.47 -16.76 -13.62
CA SER A 67 -26.44 -15.78 -14.01
C SER A 67 -27.03 -14.42 -14.40
N LEU A 68 -28.27 -14.41 -14.90
CA LEU A 68 -29.05 -13.21 -15.19
C LEU A 68 -29.40 -12.38 -13.95
N PHE A 69 -29.74 -13.03 -12.83
CA PHE A 69 -30.04 -12.35 -11.56
C PHE A 69 -28.81 -11.63 -11.01
N ASN A 70 -27.64 -12.28 -11.03
CA ASN A 70 -26.39 -11.68 -10.57
C ASN A 70 -25.96 -10.52 -11.48
N LEU A 71 -26.13 -10.65 -12.81
CA LEU A 71 -25.90 -9.55 -13.75
C LEU A 71 -26.84 -8.37 -13.47
N LEU A 72 -28.13 -8.64 -13.25
CA LEU A 72 -29.13 -7.62 -12.94
C LEU A 72 -28.79 -6.89 -11.63
N LEU A 73 -28.43 -7.62 -10.58
CA LEU A 73 -28.02 -7.06 -9.30
C LEU A 73 -26.78 -6.17 -9.44
N LEU A 74 -25.79 -6.60 -10.22
CA LEU A 74 -24.56 -5.84 -10.46
C LEU A 74 -24.83 -4.55 -11.23
N VAL A 75 -25.69 -4.59 -12.24
CA VAL A 75 -26.12 -3.40 -12.98
C VAL A 75 -26.83 -2.42 -12.05
N ILE A 76 -27.80 -2.90 -11.24
CA ILE A 76 -28.55 -2.05 -10.29
C ILE A 76 -27.63 -1.42 -9.23
N ALA A 77 -26.70 -2.19 -8.67
CA ALA A 77 -25.75 -1.68 -7.69
C ALA A 77 -24.82 -0.62 -8.30
N THR A 78 -24.32 -0.87 -9.51
CA THR A 78 -23.42 0.05 -10.21
C THR A 78 -24.13 1.35 -10.59
N THR A 79 -25.37 1.28 -11.09
CA THR A 79 -26.16 2.47 -11.42
C THR A 79 -26.53 3.26 -10.17
N SER A 80 -26.88 2.59 -9.07
CA SER A 80 -27.15 3.26 -7.80
C SER A 80 -25.91 3.98 -7.26
N LEU A 81 -24.74 3.33 -7.27
CA LEU A 81 -23.48 3.94 -6.83
C LEU A 81 -23.10 5.12 -7.72
N THR A 82 -23.26 4.98 -9.03
CA THR A 82 -23.01 6.05 -10.01
C THR A 82 -23.91 7.25 -9.73
N LEU A 83 -25.22 7.03 -9.53
CA LEU A 83 -26.18 8.08 -9.22
C LEU A 83 -25.83 8.82 -7.92
N SER A 84 -25.49 8.08 -6.84
CA SER A 84 -25.04 8.68 -5.59
C SER A 84 -23.76 9.49 -5.76
N SER A 85 -22.82 9.01 -6.57
CA SER A 85 -21.57 9.72 -6.87
C SER A 85 -21.81 11.02 -7.64
N LEU A 86 -22.74 11.05 -8.60
CA LEU A 86 -23.09 12.28 -9.33
C LEU A 86 -23.63 13.35 -8.38
N PHE A 87 -24.56 12.99 -7.49
CA PHE A 87 -25.09 13.94 -6.50
C PHE A 87 -24.02 14.45 -5.53
N MET A 88 -23.08 13.60 -5.14
CA MET A 88 -21.95 14.00 -4.32
C MET A 88 -21.06 15.01 -5.05
N PHE A 89 -20.72 14.77 -6.32
CA PHE A 89 -19.88 15.70 -7.10
C PHE A 89 -20.56 17.04 -7.36
N GLU A 90 -21.85 17.06 -7.69
CA GLU A 90 -22.64 18.30 -7.84
C GLU A 90 -22.61 19.15 -6.55
N SER A 91 -22.65 18.49 -5.38
CA SER A 91 -22.61 19.17 -4.08
C SER A 91 -21.26 19.84 -3.78
N ILE A 92 -20.17 19.42 -4.43
CA ILE A 92 -18.83 20.01 -4.24
C ILE A 92 -18.72 21.34 -4.98
N HIS A 93 -19.36 21.45 -6.14
CA HIS A 93 -19.34 22.66 -6.95
C HIS A 93 -20.35 23.73 -6.47
N ALA A 94 -21.22 23.37 -5.52
CA ALA A 94 -22.12 24.31 -4.88
C ALA A 94 -21.30 25.31 -4.02
N PRO A 95 -21.52 26.63 -4.15
CA PRO A 95 -20.70 27.65 -3.50
C PRO A 95 -20.92 27.63 -1.99
N THR A 96 -20.09 26.85 -1.28
CA THR A 96 -20.06 26.81 0.17
C THR A 96 -18.77 27.47 0.66
N HIS A 97 -18.90 28.51 1.49
CA HIS A 97 -17.79 29.39 1.91
C HIS A 97 -16.77 28.72 2.85
N TYR A 98 -16.95 27.45 3.22
CA TYR A 98 -16.24 26.84 4.37
C TYR A 98 -15.35 25.64 4.03
N LEU A 99 -15.42 25.06 2.82
CA LEU A 99 -14.58 23.93 2.40
C LEU A 99 -13.99 24.17 1.01
N SER A 100 -12.67 24.03 0.89
CA SER A 100 -12.00 24.06 -0.41
C SER A 100 -12.32 22.78 -1.20
N GLU A 101 -12.58 22.90 -2.51
CA GLU A 101 -12.76 21.74 -3.40
C GLU A 101 -11.59 20.75 -3.30
N SER A 102 -10.37 21.26 -3.08
CA SER A 102 -9.18 20.44 -2.91
C SER A 102 -9.17 19.65 -1.61
N PHE A 103 -9.70 20.18 -0.51
CA PHE A 103 -9.83 19.43 0.74
C PHE A 103 -10.79 18.26 0.57
N VAL A 104 -11.90 18.47 -0.15
CA VAL A 104 -12.87 17.41 -0.41
C VAL A 104 -12.26 16.32 -1.29
N GLY A 105 -11.55 16.69 -2.35
CA GLY A 105 -10.89 15.73 -3.25
C GLY A 105 -9.71 14.99 -2.62
N LEU A 106 -8.90 15.64 -1.79
CA LEU A 106 -7.67 15.07 -1.22
C LEU A 106 -7.88 14.29 0.07
N VAL A 107 -8.85 14.68 0.91
CA VAL A 107 -9.06 14.07 2.23
C VAL A 107 -10.38 13.30 2.27
N LEU A 108 -11.48 13.95 1.89
CA LEU A 108 -12.81 13.38 2.06
C LEU A 108 -13.05 12.19 1.12
N MET A 109 -12.66 12.33 -0.15
CA MET A 109 -12.82 11.27 -1.15
C MET A 109 -12.05 9.99 -0.79
N PRO A 110 -10.74 10.01 -0.51
CA PRO A 110 -10.02 8.82 -0.05
C PRO A 110 -10.58 8.24 1.26
N CYS A 111 -11.09 9.07 2.18
CA CYS A 111 -11.66 8.59 3.44
C CYS A 111 -12.95 7.80 3.24
N VAL A 112 -13.85 8.25 2.35
CA VAL A 112 -15.08 7.52 2.00
C VAL A 112 -14.74 6.21 1.29
N LEU A 113 -13.80 6.23 0.34
CA LEU A 113 -13.34 5.03 -0.36
C LEU A 113 -12.73 4.00 0.60
N ALA A 114 -11.86 4.45 1.50
CA ALA A 114 -11.30 3.60 2.55
C ALA A 114 -12.38 3.02 3.47
N SER A 115 -13.44 3.78 3.77
CA SER A 115 -14.57 3.32 4.59
C SER A 115 -15.41 2.24 3.90
N LEU A 116 -15.61 2.39 2.58
CA LEU A 116 -16.34 1.40 1.78
C LEU A 116 -15.61 0.07 1.73
N GLU A 117 -14.29 0.10 1.52
CA GLU A 117 -13.47 -1.10 1.42
C GLU A 117 -13.27 -1.77 2.80
N SER A 118 -13.01 -0.96 3.83
CA SER A 118 -12.80 -1.47 5.19
C SER A 118 -14.03 -2.13 5.80
N ALA A 119 -15.25 -1.83 5.34
CA ALA A 119 -16.46 -2.53 5.78
C ALA A 119 -16.43 -4.03 5.43
N THR A 120 -15.92 -4.38 4.24
CA THR A 120 -15.75 -5.79 3.85
C THR A 120 -14.59 -6.47 4.57
N ASP A 121 -13.51 -5.75 4.86
CA ASP A 121 -12.38 -6.30 5.62
C ASP A 121 -12.70 -6.48 7.10
N ALA A 122 -13.56 -5.64 7.68
CA ALA A 122 -14.04 -5.80 9.06
C ALA A 122 -14.82 -7.12 9.26
N LEU A 123 -15.57 -7.55 8.24
CA LEU A 123 -16.24 -8.86 8.24
C LEU A 123 -15.23 -10.00 8.15
N ARG A 124 -14.16 -9.83 7.34
CA ARG A 124 -13.08 -10.82 7.17
C ARG A 124 -12.10 -10.87 8.36
N SER A 125 -12.02 -9.81 9.15
CA SER A 125 -11.12 -9.65 10.32
C SER A 125 -11.25 -10.75 11.37
N ARG A 126 -12.39 -11.45 11.41
CA ARG A 126 -12.60 -12.65 12.24
C ARG A 126 -11.58 -13.77 12.01
N GLN A 127 -10.86 -13.73 10.89
CA GLN A 127 -9.88 -14.74 10.48
C GLN A 127 -8.45 -14.44 10.94
N GLY A 128 -8.18 -13.26 11.51
CA GLY A 128 -6.88 -12.87 12.07
C GLY A 128 -6.30 -11.60 11.44
N MET A 129 -5.33 -11.00 12.13
CA MET A 129 -4.77 -9.68 11.79
C MET A 129 -4.02 -9.66 10.44
N VAL A 130 -3.45 -10.80 10.04
CA VAL A 130 -2.73 -10.94 8.76
C VAL A 130 -3.66 -10.73 7.56
N TRP A 131 -4.91 -11.21 7.65
CA TRP A 131 -5.92 -11.07 6.61
C TRP A 131 -6.40 -9.64 6.44
N VAL A 132 -6.47 -8.89 7.53
CA VAL A 132 -6.82 -7.47 7.52
C VAL A 132 -5.72 -6.66 6.84
N ALA A 133 -4.45 -6.96 7.14
CA ALA A 133 -3.32 -6.31 6.50
C ALA A 133 -3.28 -6.58 5.00
N GLU A 134 -3.49 -7.84 4.59
CA GLU A 134 -3.55 -8.22 3.18
C GLU A 134 -4.71 -7.53 2.44
N GLY A 135 -5.90 -7.46 3.04
CA GLY A 135 -7.05 -6.75 2.49
C GLY A 135 -6.76 -5.28 2.21
N ALA A 136 -6.17 -4.60 3.20
CA ALA A 136 -5.82 -3.18 3.10
C ALA A 136 -4.79 -2.88 1.99
N PHE A 137 -3.70 -3.66 1.92
CA PHE A 137 -2.70 -3.49 0.86
C PHE A 137 -3.24 -3.88 -0.51
N GLY A 138 -4.02 -4.97 -0.58
CA GLY A 138 -4.62 -5.48 -1.81
C GLY A 138 -5.64 -4.53 -2.42
N ALA A 139 -6.35 -3.74 -1.62
CA ALA A 139 -7.25 -2.69 -2.11
C ALA A 139 -6.47 -1.46 -2.61
N THR A 140 -5.49 -0.99 -1.84
CA THR A 140 -4.66 0.18 -2.20
C THR A 140 -3.90 -0.03 -3.50
N ILE A 141 -3.32 -1.22 -3.71
CA ILE A 141 -2.57 -1.51 -4.95
C ILE A 141 -3.48 -1.57 -6.18
N ARG A 142 -4.73 -2.01 -6.03
CA ARG A 142 -5.72 -1.99 -7.12
C ARG A 142 -6.09 -0.56 -7.50
N VAL A 143 -6.31 0.30 -6.51
CA VAL A 143 -6.58 1.72 -6.78
C VAL A 143 -5.35 2.38 -7.43
N SER A 144 -4.14 2.12 -6.94
CA SER A 144 -2.90 2.71 -7.48
C SER A 144 -2.54 2.23 -8.89
N LEU A 145 -2.60 0.93 -9.16
CA LEU A 145 -2.13 0.35 -10.42
C LEU A 145 -3.21 0.22 -11.50
N CYS A 146 -4.49 0.20 -11.12
CA CYS A 146 -5.59 0.08 -12.09
C CYS A 146 -6.36 1.39 -12.21
N VAL A 147 -6.78 2.00 -11.09
CA VAL A 147 -7.70 3.15 -11.15
C VAL A 147 -7.01 4.42 -11.62
N LEU A 148 -5.82 4.75 -11.10
CA LEU A 148 -5.07 5.95 -11.55
C LEU A 148 -4.74 5.95 -13.04
N PRO A 149 -4.13 4.90 -13.64
CA PRO A 149 -3.80 4.93 -15.07
C PRO A 149 -5.06 4.89 -15.95
N VAL A 150 -6.11 4.17 -15.54
CA VAL A 150 -7.38 4.19 -16.27
C VAL A 150 -8.01 5.59 -16.23
N ALA A 151 -7.93 6.30 -15.10
CA ALA A 151 -8.43 7.67 -15.00
C ALA A 151 -7.72 8.64 -15.95
N VAL A 152 -6.39 8.53 -16.11
CA VAL A 152 -5.62 9.34 -17.07
C VAL A 152 -6.02 9.01 -18.51
N LEU A 153 -6.13 7.73 -18.86
CA LEU A 153 -6.55 7.29 -20.20
C LEU A 153 -7.98 7.75 -20.53
N LEU A 154 -8.89 7.71 -19.56
CA LEU A 154 -10.25 8.23 -19.73
C LEU A 154 -10.29 9.74 -19.89
N GLY A 155 -9.42 10.49 -19.19
CA GLY A 155 -9.25 11.93 -19.39
C GLY A 155 -8.89 12.26 -20.84
N TRP A 156 -7.93 11.53 -21.41
CA TRP A 156 -7.53 11.67 -22.81
C TRP A 156 -8.64 11.28 -23.78
N ALA A 157 -9.41 10.23 -23.47
CA ALA A 157 -10.54 9.81 -24.30
C ALA A 157 -11.67 10.86 -24.37
N VAL A 158 -11.85 11.65 -23.31
CA VAL A 158 -12.83 12.77 -23.25
C VAL A 158 -12.24 14.08 -23.80
N GLY A 159 -10.98 14.07 -24.27
CA GLY A 159 -10.32 15.23 -24.85
C GLY A 159 -9.84 16.26 -23.81
N LYS A 160 -9.71 15.88 -22.55
CA LYS A 160 -9.18 16.72 -21.47
C LYS A 160 -7.75 16.27 -21.15
N GLU A 161 -6.80 17.20 -21.24
CA GLU A 161 -5.43 16.95 -20.80
C GLU A 161 -5.43 16.76 -19.29
N MET A 162 -5.25 15.52 -18.85
CA MET A 162 -5.23 15.12 -17.45
C MET A 162 -3.89 14.48 -17.17
N ASP A 163 -2.99 15.26 -16.58
CA ASP A 163 -1.67 14.80 -16.20
C ASP A 163 -1.65 14.38 -14.73
N MET A 164 -0.84 13.36 -14.41
CA MET A 164 -0.57 12.95 -13.03
C MET A 164 0.50 13.87 -12.40
N VAL A 165 0.36 15.18 -12.55
CA VAL A 165 1.24 16.17 -11.94
C VAL A 165 0.66 16.55 -10.58
N LEU A 166 1.28 16.00 -9.54
CA LEU A 166 0.99 16.33 -8.16
C LEU A 166 1.76 17.60 -7.77
N ASP A 167 1.17 18.44 -6.94
CA ASP A 167 1.89 19.62 -6.42
C ASP A 167 3.08 19.19 -5.55
N GLY A 168 4.11 20.03 -5.45
CA GLY A 168 5.32 19.76 -4.67
C GLY A 168 5.01 19.39 -3.21
N PHE A 169 3.99 20.00 -2.62
CA PHE A 169 3.51 19.65 -1.28
C PHE A 169 2.94 18.23 -1.22
N GLN A 170 2.12 17.84 -2.20
CA GLN A 170 1.50 16.51 -2.27
C GLN A 170 2.56 15.43 -2.50
N VAL A 171 3.53 15.68 -3.37
CA VAL A 171 4.66 14.76 -3.62
C VAL A 171 5.49 14.55 -2.35
N ALA A 172 5.77 15.62 -1.60
CA ALA A 172 6.53 15.52 -0.35
C ALA A 172 5.82 14.65 0.69
N ILE A 173 4.50 14.82 0.87
CA ILE A 173 3.70 14.04 1.83
C ILE A 173 3.55 12.59 1.37
N LEU A 174 3.31 12.34 0.08
CA LEU A 174 3.23 10.98 -0.45
C LEU A 174 4.57 10.24 -0.27
N THR A 175 5.68 10.92 -0.54
CA THR A 175 7.02 10.36 -0.32
C THR A 175 7.26 10.03 1.15
N LEU A 176 6.90 10.94 2.06
CA LEU A 176 7.00 10.70 3.50
C LEU A 176 6.11 9.53 3.95
N SER A 177 4.89 9.45 3.44
CA SER A 177 3.93 8.38 3.74
C SER A 177 4.46 7.01 3.31
N VAL A 178 4.94 6.89 2.07
CA VAL A 178 5.54 5.64 1.56
C VAL A 178 6.76 5.24 2.37
N LEU A 179 7.62 6.19 2.75
CA LEU A 179 8.78 5.92 3.60
C LEU A 179 8.37 5.43 5.00
N MET A 180 7.33 6.02 5.59
CA MET A 180 6.76 5.60 6.88
C MET A 180 6.19 4.18 6.79
N VAL A 181 5.40 3.88 5.76
CA VAL A 181 4.84 2.53 5.51
C VAL A 181 5.97 1.52 5.30
N ASN A 182 6.99 1.84 4.51
CA ASN A 182 8.14 0.97 4.28
C ASN A 182 8.91 0.69 5.58
N HIS A 183 9.13 1.71 6.41
CA HIS A 183 9.76 1.54 7.72
C HIS A 183 8.94 0.60 8.62
N VAL A 184 7.62 0.73 8.58
CA VAL A 184 6.70 -0.09 9.37
C VAL A 184 6.66 -1.54 8.92
N ILE A 185 6.66 -1.79 7.61
CA ILE A 185 6.68 -3.14 7.05
C ILE A 185 7.99 -3.86 7.37
N ASN A 186 9.11 -3.11 7.41
CA ASN A 186 10.41 -3.67 7.78
C ASN A 186 10.59 -3.90 9.29
N SER A 187 9.61 -3.49 10.11
CA SER A 187 9.61 -3.80 11.53
C SER A 187 9.18 -5.25 11.78
N ILE A 188 10.01 -5.97 12.54
CA ILE A 188 9.77 -7.38 12.92
C ILE A 188 8.57 -7.52 13.88
N SER A 189 8.17 -6.43 14.54
CA SER A 189 7.08 -6.40 15.52
C SER A 189 6.10 -5.27 15.24
N VAL A 190 4.79 -5.55 15.33
CA VAL A 190 3.72 -4.56 15.20
C VAL A 190 3.17 -4.19 16.57
N HIS A 191 3.28 -2.91 16.92
CA HIS A 191 2.77 -2.38 18.18
C HIS A 191 1.57 -1.48 17.95
N TRP A 192 0.67 -1.38 18.95
CA TRP A 192 -0.47 -0.46 18.86
C TRP A 192 -0.04 1.00 18.68
N LEU A 193 1.11 1.37 19.25
CA LEU A 193 1.72 2.69 19.07
C LEU A 193 2.10 2.98 17.61
N GLN A 194 2.51 1.96 16.86
CA GLN A 194 2.88 2.10 15.45
C GLN A 194 1.66 2.41 14.58
N GLY A 195 0.49 1.84 14.90
CA GLY A 195 -0.78 2.22 14.28
C GLY A 195 -1.20 3.65 14.66
N SER A 196 -1.00 4.05 15.92
CA SER A 196 -1.29 5.41 16.38
C SER A 196 -0.46 6.48 15.65
N MET A 197 0.80 6.19 15.31
CA MET A 197 1.64 7.07 14.50
C MET A 197 1.06 7.34 13.10
N PHE A 198 0.48 6.32 12.45
CA PHE A 198 -0.22 6.50 11.18
C PHE A 198 -1.45 7.38 11.34
N LEU A 199 -2.26 7.14 12.36
CA LEU A 199 -3.45 7.95 12.62
C LEU A 199 -3.08 9.42 12.90
N ALA A 200 -2.04 9.66 13.69
CA ALA A 200 -1.52 11.00 13.96
C ALA A 200 -1.01 11.68 12.69
N SER A 201 -0.26 10.97 11.84
CA SER A 201 0.22 11.50 10.56
C SER A 201 -0.91 11.85 9.60
N PHE A 202 -1.98 11.05 9.57
CA PHE A 202 -3.18 11.32 8.79
C PHE A 202 -3.93 12.57 9.29
N LEU A 203 -4.02 12.76 10.61
CA LEU A 203 -4.61 13.97 11.18
C LEU A 203 -3.80 15.23 10.85
N ILE A 204 -2.47 15.16 10.91
CA ILE A 204 -1.60 16.27 10.49
C ILE A 204 -1.82 16.58 9.01
N PHE A 205 -1.91 15.56 8.16
CA PHE A 205 -2.24 15.72 6.74
C PHE A 205 -3.61 16.37 6.53
N ALA A 206 -4.64 15.92 7.25
CA ALA A 206 -5.98 16.47 7.16
C ALA A 206 -6.02 17.96 7.56
N VAL A 207 -5.33 18.34 8.64
CA VAL A 207 -5.21 19.75 9.06
C VAL A 207 -4.42 20.55 8.02
N ALA A 208 -3.34 20.02 7.49
CA ALA A 208 -2.53 20.70 6.48
C ALA A 208 -3.32 20.91 5.17
N ALA A 209 -4.10 19.92 4.74
CA ALA A 209 -5.00 20.01 3.60
C ALA A 209 -6.16 20.99 3.82
N PHE A 210 -6.61 21.18 5.06
CA PHE A 210 -7.64 22.18 5.39
C PHE A 210 -7.12 23.61 5.22
N TYR A 211 -5.87 23.86 5.57
CA TYR A 211 -5.21 25.16 5.36
C TYR A 211 -4.60 25.33 3.98
N TYR A 212 -4.60 24.29 3.14
CA TYR A 212 -4.01 24.31 1.82
C TYR A 212 -4.85 25.19 0.87
N PRO A 213 -4.36 26.41 0.50
CA PRO A 213 -5.12 27.31 -0.33
C PRO A 213 -4.92 26.89 -1.78
N ASN A 214 -5.80 26.04 -2.30
CA ASN A 214 -5.71 25.70 -3.71
C ASN A 214 -6.56 26.67 -4.55
N LYS A 215 -5.86 27.46 -5.36
CA LYS A 215 -6.42 28.02 -6.59
C LYS A 215 -6.28 26.92 -7.65
N ALA A 216 -7.20 25.96 -7.64
CA ALA A 216 -7.36 25.05 -8.76
C ALA A 216 -7.80 25.81 -10.01
#